data_AF-A0A7G2S2K8-F1
#
_entry.id   AF-A0A7G2S2K8-F1
#
_cell.length_a   1.000
_cell.length_b   1.000
_cell.length_c   1.000
_cell.angle_alpha   90.00
_cell.angle_beta   90.00
_cell.angle_gamma   90.00
#
_symmetry.space_group_name_H-M   'P 1'
#
loop_
_entity.id
_entity.type
_entity.pdbx_description
1 polymer ?
#
loop_
_entity_poly.entity_id
_entity_poly.type
_entity_poly.pdbx_seq_one_letter_code
_entity_poly.pdbx_strand_id
1 'polypeptide(L)' 'MNTLMAQGLELMLIGMGVVFSFLIILVAVTSLMSLLVKRFGQAPAVIPAPASPAPAGDLPSPSVIKAIEKAVRQHRQSQQ' A
#
# COMPACT_ATOMS: atom_id res chain seq x y z
N MET A 1 23.65 9.07 51.12
CA MET A 1 22.45 8.92 50.27
C MET A 1 22.50 9.70 48.95
N ASN A 2 22.87 10.99 48.94
CA ASN A 2 22.76 11.83 47.73
C ASN A 2 23.63 11.37 46.53
N THR A 3 24.80 10.79 46.80
CA THR A 3 25.75 10.30 45.77
C THR A 3 25.23 9.08 45.01
N LEU A 4 24.59 8.12 45.71
CA LEU A 4 24.14 6.87 45.08
C LEU A 4 22.93 7.13 44.18
N MET A 5 22.04 8.03 44.60
CA MET A 5 20.90 8.47 43.78
C MET A 5 21.36 9.27 42.55
N ALA A 6 22.34 10.17 42.70
CA ALA A 6 22.92 10.88 41.57
C ALA A 6 23.58 9.93 40.57
N GLN A 7 24.31 8.92 41.06
CA GLN A 7 24.97 7.92 40.22
C GLN A 7 23.98 6.99 39.53
N GLY A 8 22.87 6.63 40.20
CA GLY A 8 21.77 5.89 39.57
C GLY A 8 21.07 6.69 38.47
N LEU A 9 20.88 8.00 38.68
CA LEU A 9 20.30 8.89 37.67
C LEU A 9 21.24 9.05 36.46
N GLU A 10 22.54 9.21 36.70
CA GLU A 10 23.56 9.28 35.65
C GLU A 10 23.59 7.98 34.83
N LEU A 11 23.55 6.82 35.49
CA LEU A 11 23.49 5.52 34.83
C LEU A 11 22.21 5.34 34.01
N MET A 12 21.07 5.80 34.51
CA MET A 12 19.81 5.76 33.79
C MET A 12 19.84 6.65 32.54
N LEU A 13 20.40 7.86 32.64
CA LEU A 13 20.55 8.75 31.50
C LEU A 13 21.47 8.16 30.43
N ILE A 14 22.60 7.58 30.83
CA ILE A 14 23.52 6.92 29.91
C ILE A 14 22.86 5.70 29.26
N GLY A 15 22.25 4.82 30.05
CA GLY A 15 21.60 3.61 29.56
C GLY A 15 20.45 3.92 28.59
N MET A 16 19.56 4.84 28.97
CA MET A 16 18.47 5.30 28.11
C MET A 16 18.98 6.01 26.86
N GLY A 17 20.04 6.82 26.97
CA GLY A 17 20.65 7.52 25.84
C GLY A 17 21.27 6.57 24.80
N VAL A 18 21.97 5.53 25.25
CA VAL A 18 22.54 4.51 24.37
C VAL A 18 21.45 3.71 23.66
N VAL A 19 20.43 3.25 24.40
CA VAL A 19 19.29 2.54 23.81
C VAL A 19 18.56 3.43 22.80
N PHE A 20 18.28 4.68 23.15
CA PHE A 20 17.62 5.64 22.26
C PHE A 20 18.45 5.89 20.98
N SER A 21 19.76 6.08 21.13
CA SER A 21 20.67 6.24 19.98
C SER A 21 20.69 5.00 19.09
N PHE A 22 20.71 3.81 19.69
CA PHE A 22 20.65 2.55 18.96
C PHE A 22 19.34 2.40 18.18
N LEU A 23 18.21 2.76 18.79
CA LEU A 23 16.92 2.76 18.11
C LEU A 23 16.87 3.78 16.96
N ILE A 24 17.41 4.98 17.14
CA ILE A 24 17.52 5.97 16.06
C ILE A 24 18.30 5.39 14.88
N ILE A 25 19.44 4.75 15.14
CA ILE A 25 20.26 4.13 14.10
C ILE A 25 19.47 3.01 13.39
N LEU A 26 18.80 2.13 14.14
CA LEU A 26 17.95 1.08 13.57
C LEU A 26 16.83 1.66 12.68
N VAL A 27 16.14 2.69 13.15
CA VAL A 27 15.09 3.36 12.37
C VAL A 27 15.67 4.02 11.13
N ALA A 28 16.85 4.64 11.22
CA ALA A 28 17.53 5.24 10.07
C ALA A 28 17.92 4.18 9.03
N VAL A 29 18.47 3.04 9.46
CA VAL A 29 18.86 1.93 8.57
C VAL A 29 17.63 1.32 7.90
N THR A 30 16.58 1.03 8.65
CA THR A 30 15.32 0.50 8.09
C THR A 30 14.64 1.50 7.15
N SER A 31 14.69 2.80 7.46
CA SER A 31 14.22 3.87 6.57
C SER A 31 15.05 3.96 5.30
N LEU A 32 16.38 3.84 5.41
CA LEU A 32 17.28 3.80 4.26
C LEU A 32 16.98 2.58 3.38
N MET A 33 16.78 1.41 3.98
CA MET A 33 16.35 0.21 3.27
C MET A 33 15.00 0.45 2.57
N SER A 34 14.03 1.08 3.23
CA SER A 34 12.75 1.45 2.61
C SER A 34 12.94 2.39 1.41
N LEU A 35 13.83 3.37 1.53
CA LEU A 35 14.15 4.32 0.45
C LEU A 35 14.84 3.64 -0.72
N LEU A 36 15.81 2.77 -0.43
CA LEU A 36 16.52 1.96 -1.43
C LEU A 36 15.55 1.04 -2.15
N VAL A 37 14.63 0.39 -1.43
CA VAL A 37 13.59 -0.45 -2.03
C VAL A 37 12.64 0.38 -2.89
N LYS A 38 12.23 1.59 -2.48
CA LYS A 38 11.40 2.46 -3.31
C LYS A 38 12.12 2.97 -4.56
N ARG A 39 13.44 3.19 -4.48
CA ARG A 39 14.25 3.77 -5.55
C ARG A 39 14.79 2.73 -6.54
N PHE A 40 15.16 1.55 -6.06
CA PHE A 40 15.77 0.48 -6.86
C PHE A 40 14.82 -0.71 -7.06
N GLY A 41 13.93 -0.96 -6.10
CA GLY A 41 12.83 -1.88 -6.31
C GLY A 41 11.82 -1.22 -7.23
N GLN A 42 11.76 -1.69 -8.47
CA GLN A 42 10.55 -1.62 -9.28
C GLN A 42 9.49 -2.47 -8.58
N ALA A 43 9.00 -2.01 -7.42
CA ALA A 43 7.84 -2.62 -6.80
C ALA A 43 6.73 -2.46 -7.84
N PRO A 44 6.11 -3.56 -8.32
CA PRO A 44 4.87 -3.45 -9.07
C PRO A 44 3.99 -2.54 -8.24
N ALA A 45 3.53 -1.44 -8.83
CA ALA A 45 2.56 -0.58 -8.18
C ALA A 45 1.50 -1.52 -7.61
N VAL A 46 1.38 -1.57 -6.29
CA VAL A 46 0.16 -2.09 -5.68
C VAL A 46 -0.88 -1.08 -6.13
N ILE A 47 -1.41 -1.30 -7.33
CA ILE A 47 -2.55 -0.60 -7.87
C ILE A 47 -3.57 -0.78 -6.75
N PRO A 48 -3.99 0.29 -6.07
CA PRO A 48 -5.15 0.19 -5.20
C PRO A 48 -6.22 -0.42 -6.10
N ALA A 49 -6.67 -1.64 -5.78
CA ALA A 49 -7.70 -2.28 -6.57
C ALA A 49 -8.80 -1.22 -6.79
N PRO A 50 -9.19 -0.92 -8.04
CA PRO A 50 -10.12 0.16 -8.29
C PRO A 50 -11.31 -0.07 -7.37
N ALA A 51 -11.61 0.93 -6.52
CA ALA A 51 -12.77 0.91 -5.68
C ALA A 51 -13.95 0.62 -6.61
N SER A 52 -14.52 -0.57 -6.49
CA SER A 52 -15.58 -1.02 -7.39
C SER A 52 -16.68 0.03 -7.33
N PRO A 53 -17.08 0.65 -8.45
CA PRO A 53 -18.18 1.60 -8.42
C PRO A 53 -19.39 0.84 -7.87
N ALA A 54 -20.02 1.40 -6.82
CA ALA A 54 -21.33 0.94 -6.38
C ALA A 54 -22.24 0.88 -7.61
N PRO A 55 -23.05 -0.17 -7.79
CA PRO A 55 -23.79 -0.39 -9.03
C PRO A 55 -24.76 0.77 -9.26
N ALA A 56 -24.37 1.69 -10.14
CA ALA A 56 -25.28 2.63 -10.75
C ALA A 56 -26.13 1.84 -11.76
N GLY A 57 -27.43 2.13 -11.75
CA GLY A 57 -28.48 1.42 -12.49
C GLY A 57 -28.06 0.90 -13.87
N ASP A 58 -28.41 -0.36 -14.05
CA ASP A 58 -28.11 -1.28 -15.14
C ASP A 58 -28.70 -0.82 -16.49
N LEU A 59 -28.10 0.20 -17.11
CA LEU A 59 -28.32 0.49 -18.52
C LEU A 59 -27.19 -0.15 -19.34
N PRO A 60 -27.50 -1.09 -20.24
CA PRO A 60 -26.49 -1.70 -21.11
C PRO A 60 -25.74 -0.63 -21.90
N SER A 61 -24.41 -0.69 -21.84
CA SER A 61 -23.58 0.25 -22.60
C SER A 61 -23.90 0.15 -24.11
N PRO A 62 -23.73 1.24 -24.89
CA PRO A 62 -24.03 1.25 -26.33
C PRO A 62 -23.33 0.13 -27.13
N SER A 63 -22.18 -0.34 -26.65
CA SER A 63 -21.42 -1.45 -27.22
C SER A 63 -22.12 -2.80 -27.02
N VAL A 64 -22.76 -3.01 -25.86
CA VAL A 64 -23.52 -4.23 -25.55
C VAL A 64 -24.78 -4.29 -26.43
N ILE A 65 -25.47 -3.16 -26.62
CA ILE A 65 -26.64 -3.07 -27.50
C ILE A 65 -26.26 -3.44 -28.94
N LYS A 66 -25.15 -2.91 -29.47
CA LYS A 66 -24.65 -3.25 -30.82
C LYS A 66 -24.26 -4.73 -30.95
N ALA A 67 -23.69 -5.32 -29.90
CA ALA A 67 -23.34 -6.73 -29.89
C ALA A 67 -24.60 -7.62 -29.92
N ILE A 68 -25.62 -7.27 -29.13
CA ILE A 68 -26.92 -7.96 -29.13
C ILE A 68 -27.59 -7.84 -30.50
N GLU A 69 -27.60 -6.65 -31.10
CA GLU A 69 -28.18 -6.44 -32.45
C GLU A 69 -27.49 -7.32 -33.50
N LYS A 70 -26.16 -7.38 -33.49
CA LYS A 70 -25.38 -8.26 -34.40
C LYS A 70 -25.73 -9.73 -34.17
N ALA A 71 -25.81 -10.17 -32.92
CA ALA A 71 -26.14 -11.54 -32.57
C ALA A 71 -27.56 -11.94 -33.01
N VAL A 72 -28.55 -11.07 -32.81
CA VAL A 72 -29.95 -11.30 -33.23
C VAL A 72 -30.05 -11.37 -34.76
N ARG A 73 -29.35 -10.48 -35.46
CA ARG A 73 -29.37 -10.46 -36.93
C ARG A 73 -28.76 -11.73 -37.51
N GLN A 74 -27.66 -12.19 -36.92
CA GLN A 74 -27.02 -13.45 -37.28
C GLN A 74 -27.92 -14.65 -36.99
N HIS A 75 -28.63 -14.65 -35.86
CA HIS A 75 -29.55 -15.73 -35.51
C HIS A 75 -30.75 -15.84 -36.46
N ARG A 76 -31.32 -14.70 -36.89
CA ARG A 76 -32.42 -14.69 -37.88
C ARG A 76 -31.97 -15.16 -39.27
N GLN A 77 -30.72 -14.88 -39.65
CA GLN A 77 -30.15 -15.39 -40.91
C GLN A 77 -29.87 -16.89 -40.87
N SER A 78 -29.61 -17.45 -39.69
CA SER A 78 -29.44 -18.91 -39.51
C SER A 78 -30.74 -19.66 -39.23
N GLN A 79 -31.85 -18.96 -38.97
CA GLN A 79 -33.20 -19.54 -38.80
C GLN A 79 -34.08 -19.41 -40.07
N GLN A 80 -33.59 -18.79 -41.14
CA GLN A 80 -34.16 -18.89 -42.50
C GLN A 80 -33.31 -19.82 -43.35
#